data_AF-H8H1D9-F1
#
_entry.id   AF-H8H1D9-F1
#
_cell.length_a   1.000
_cell.length_b   1.000
_cell.length_c   1.000
_cell.angle_alpha   90.00
_cell.angle_beta   90.00
_cell.angle_gamma   90.00
#
_symmetry.space_group_name_H-M   'P 1'
#
loop_
_entity.id
_entity.type
_entity.pdbx_description
1 polymer ?
#
loop_
_entity_poly.entity_id
_entity_poly.type
_entity_poly.pdbx_seq_one_letter_code
_entity_poly.pdbx_strand_id
1 'polypeptide(L)'
;MSSEPRTSIVLLNALNIEHTVYLSNPGEVLSTIREWVGKGYRPKIDVPAGGIQLPYAQHDLFDFTLLGARPAVSHEGEMGVWHDGHFYKKRVLEAVDSRKLKLPPAIKYSRGAKTTDPAHLREKSDGEFEYVTLVIFRGRGRIQDDLNILGGGKHILAGLETTRAAEAAA
;
A
#
# COMPACT_ATOMS: atom_id res chain seq x y z
N MET A 1 19.79 -21.47 28.12
CA MET A 1 18.73 -20.45 28.18
C MET A 1 18.07 -20.44 26.81
N SER A 2 16.88 -21.00 26.69
CA SER A 2 16.12 -21.00 25.43
C SER A 2 15.57 -19.59 25.24
N SER A 3 16.03 -18.85 24.22
CA SER A 3 15.43 -17.56 23.92
C SER A 3 14.03 -17.80 23.38
N GLU A 4 13.00 -17.43 24.14
CA GLU A 4 11.64 -17.41 23.61
C GLU A 4 11.63 -16.62 22.30
N PRO A 5 10.91 -17.08 21.26
CA PRO A 5 10.80 -16.34 20.02
C PRO A 5 10.15 -14.99 20.30
N ARG A 6 10.94 -13.92 20.20
CA ARG A 6 10.45 -12.55 20.30
C ARG A 6 10.14 -12.06 18.90
N THR A 7 8.91 -11.62 18.67
CA THR A 7 8.56 -10.90 17.45
C THR A 7 9.19 -9.51 17.53
N SER A 8 9.76 -9.04 16.42
CA SER A 8 10.30 -7.69 16.34
C SER A 8 9.81 -6.99 15.08
N ILE A 9 9.61 -5.68 15.18
CA ILE A 9 9.33 -4.81 14.05
C ILE A 9 10.50 -3.84 13.91
N VAL A 10 10.93 -3.61 12.67
CA VAL A 10 11.89 -2.55 12.36
C VAL A 10 11.11 -1.34 11.84
N LEU A 11 11.30 -0.20 12.49
CA LEU A 11 10.70 1.08 12.15
C LEU A 11 11.79 2.05 11.69
N LEU A 12 11.44 2.94 10.77
CA LEU A 12 12.30 3.99 10.26
C LEU A 12 11.74 5.34 10.68
N ASN A 13 12.58 6.19 11.26
CA ASN A 13 12.21 7.60 11.44
C ASN A 13 12.37 8.39 10.12
N ALA A 14 12.13 9.71 10.16
CA ALA A 14 12.26 10.59 9.00
C ALA A 14 13.68 10.63 8.39
N LEU A 15 14.70 10.22 9.14
CA LEU A 15 16.11 10.17 8.72
C LEU A 15 16.58 8.75 8.32
N ASN A 16 15.67 7.78 8.23
CA ASN A 16 15.98 6.37 7.96
C ASN A 16 16.84 5.68 9.01
N ILE A 17 16.87 6.21 10.23
CA ILE A 17 17.48 5.49 11.37
C ILE A 17 16.55 4.34 11.72
N GLU A 18 17.12 3.15 11.88
CA GLU A 18 16.40 1.94 12.24
C GLU A 18 16.15 1.86 13.75
N HIS A 19 14.89 1.62 14.11
CA HIS A 19 14.43 1.38 15.47
C HIS A 19 13.80 -0.01 15.52
N THR A 20 14.42 -0.93 16.27
CA THR A 20 13.84 -2.26 16.48
C THR A 20 12.99 -2.26 17.73
N VAL A 21 11.70 -2.56 17.58
CA VAL A 21 10.75 -2.73 18.68
C VAL A 21 10.53 -4.22 18.87
N TYR A 22 10.84 -4.71 20.07
CA TYR A 22 10.58 -6.09 20.47
C TYR A 22 9.22 -6.20 21.12
N LEU A 23 8.43 -7.18 20.69
CA LEU A 23 7.10 -7.46 21.18
C LEU A 23 7.08 -8.76 21.97
N SER A 24 6.35 -8.74 23.08
CA SER A 24 6.07 -9.93 23.88
C SER A 24 5.00 -10.81 23.24
N ASN A 25 4.10 -10.23 22.42
CA ASN A 25 3.02 -10.93 21.75
C ASN A 25 3.02 -10.62 20.24
N PRO A 26 3.11 -11.63 19.35
CA PRO A 26 3.03 -11.43 17.91
C PRO A 26 1.72 -10.76 17.44
N GLY A 27 0.61 -10.92 18.17
CA GLY A 27 -0.68 -10.31 17.83
C GLY A 27 -0.70 -8.79 17.94
N GLU A 28 0.30 -8.18 18.58
CA GLU A 28 0.39 -6.73 18.77
C GLU A 28 1.04 -6.00 17.59
N VAL A 29 1.56 -6.74 16.60
CA VAL A 29 2.39 -6.17 15.53
C VAL A 29 1.72 -5.00 14.82
N LEU A 30 0.47 -5.20 14.37
CA LEU A 30 -0.23 -4.18 13.58
C LEU A 30 -0.68 -2.99 14.43
N SER A 31 -1.07 -3.21 15.69
CA SER A 31 -1.37 -2.10 16.61
C SER A 31 -0.13 -1.28 16.93
N THR A 32 1.02 -1.92 17.13
CA THR A 32 2.30 -1.24 17.35
C THR A 32 2.69 -0.42 16.12
N ILE A 33 2.58 -0.98 14.90
CA ILE A 33 2.88 -0.21 13.68
C ILE A 33 2.03 1.06 13.62
N ARG A 34 0.72 0.96 13.85
CA ARG A 34 -0.19 2.13 13.83
C ARG A 34 0.20 3.18 14.87
N GLU A 35 0.53 2.76 16.09
CA GLU A 35 0.99 3.66 17.15
C GLU A 35 2.24 4.45 16.74
N TRP A 36 3.23 3.76 16.18
CA TRP A 36 4.50 4.39 15.80
C TRP A 36 4.38 5.26 14.55
N VAL A 37 3.49 4.92 13.62
CA VAL A 37 3.18 5.78 12.48
C VAL A 37 2.59 7.12 12.92
N GLY A 38 1.72 7.11 13.95
CA GLY A 38 1.22 8.33 14.58
C GLY A 38 2.32 9.22 15.20
N LYS A 39 3.49 8.64 15.51
CA LYS A 39 4.67 9.35 16.03
C LYS A 39 5.66 9.78 14.93
N GLY A 40 5.30 9.62 13.65
CA GLY A 40 6.15 10.00 12.51
C GLY A 40 7.16 8.94 12.07
N TYR A 41 7.02 7.70 12.54
CA TYR A 41 7.82 6.57 12.05
C TYR A 41 7.09 5.87 10.89
N ARG A 42 7.78 4.96 10.21
CA ARG A 42 7.15 4.02 9.27
C ARG A 42 7.75 2.62 9.42
N PRO A 43 7.00 1.55 9.19
CA PRO A 43 7.56 0.22 9.14
C PRO A 43 8.56 0.09 7.98
N LYS A 44 9.68 -0.58 8.23
CA LYS A 44 10.58 -1.04 7.18
C LYS A 44 9.92 -2.24 6.51
N ILE A 45 9.52 -2.06 5.25
CA ILE A 45 8.84 -3.09 4.46
C ILE A 45 9.62 -3.34 3.19
N ASP A 46 9.93 -4.61 2.94
CA ASP A 46 10.46 -5.04 1.66
C ASP A 46 9.29 -5.26 0.71
N VAL A 47 9.10 -4.33 -0.22
CA VAL A 47 8.06 -4.44 -1.26
C VAL A 47 8.52 -5.48 -2.28
N PRO A 48 7.79 -6.59 -2.48
CA PRO A 48 8.17 -7.62 -3.43
C PRO A 48 8.03 -7.10 -4.87
N ALA A 49 8.73 -7.74 -5.81
CA ALA A 49 8.51 -7.50 -7.24
C ALA A 49 7.04 -7.74 -7.61
N GLY A 50 6.41 -6.81 -8.32
CA GLY A 50 4.96 -6.83 -8.57
C GLY A 50 4.11 -6.18 -7.47
N GLY A 51 4.72 -5.72 -6.38
CA GLY A 51 4.06 -5.13 -5.22
C GLY A 51 3.37 -6.15 -4.31
N ILE A 52 2.95 -5.68 -3.13
CA ILE A 52 2.19 -6.46 -2.15
C ILE A 52 0.86 -6.89 -2.79
N GLN A 53 0.48 -8.16 -2.62
CA GLN A 53 -0.74 -8.73 -3.20
C GLN A 53 -1.81 -8.89 -2.12
N LEU A 54 -2.96 -8.24 -2.31
CA LEU A 54 -4.11 -8.34 -1.40
C LEU A 54 -5.40 -8.71 -2.16
N PRO A 55 -6.41 -9.28 -1.48
CA PRO A 55 -7.71 -9.55 -2.10
C PRO A 55 -8.35 -8.29 -2.67
N TYR A 56 -9.08 -8.38 -3.80
CA TYR A 56 -9.74 -7.22 -4.40
C TYR A 56 -10.68 -6.50 -3.40
N ALA A 57 -11.46 -7.28 -2.64
CA ALA A 57 -12.40 -6.76 -1.64
C ALA A 57 -11.72 -6.07 -0.44
N GLN A 58 -10.40 -6.24 -0.26
CA GLN A 58 -9.64 -5.59 0.80
C GLN A 58 -9.40 -4.10 0.52
N HIS A 59 -9.47 -3.67 -0.75
CA HIS A 59 -9.04 -2.34 -1.18
C HIS A 59 -9.68 -1.20 -0.39
N ASP A 60 -11.02 -1.19 -0.30
CA ASP A 60 -11.76 -0.08 0.30
C ASP A 60 -11.65 -0.04 1.84
N LEU A 61 -11.11 -1.09 2.43
CA LEU A 61 -10.96 -1.26 3.88
C LEU A 61 -9.51 -1.10 4.35
N PHE A 62 -8.55 -1.29 3.45
CA PHE A 62 -7.14 -1.39 3.79
C PHE A 62 -6.58 -0.13 4.44
N ASP A 63 -5.86 -0.31 5.54
CA ASP A 63 -5.14 0.73 6.25
C ASP A 63 -3.74 0.94 5.67
N PHE A 64 -3.60 1.93 4.78
CA PHE A 64 -2.31 2.27 4.18
C PHE A 64 -1.24 2.73 5.18
N THR A 65 -1.61 3.11 6.40
CA THR A 65 -0.63 3.43 7.44
C THR A 65 0.21 2.21 7.83
N LEU A 66 -0.32 1.00 7.64
CA LEU A 66 0.42 -0.25 7.82
C LEU A 66 1.58 -0.39 6.83
N LEU A 67 1.55 0.35 5.71
CA LEU A 67 2.66 0.45 4.77
C LEU A 67 3.55 1.68 5.03
N GLY A 68 3.28 2.45 6.09
CA GLY A 68 3.84 3.80 6.24
C GLY A 68 3.43 4.74 5.09
N ALA A 69 2.32 4.45 4.43
CA ALA A 69 1.82 5.22 3.31
C ALA A 69 0.64 6.10 3.75
N ARG A 70 0.44 7.23 3.07
CA ARG A 70 -0.69 8.14 3.32
C ARG A 70 -1.51 8.36 2.06
N PRO A 71 -2.83 8.13 2.09
CA PRO A 71 -3.74 8.55 1.04
C PRO A 71 -3.60 10.02 0.68
N ALA A 72 -3.63 10.35 -0.61
CA ALA A 72 -3.60 11.74 -1.07
C ALA A 72 -4.16 11.89 -2.48
N VAL A 73 -4.41 13.15 -2.85
CA VAL A 73 -4.66 13.60 -4.21
C VAL A 73 -3.41 14.34 -4.69
N SER A 74 -2.96 14.07 -5.92
CA SER A 74 -1.87 14.83 -6.54
C SER A 74 -2.34 16.25 -6.89
N HIS A 75 -1.40 17.13 -7.23
CA HIS A 75 -1.70 18.47 -7.73
C HIS A 75 -2.50 18.46 -9.04
N GLU A 76 -2.41 17.38 -9.82
CA GLU A 76 -3.17 17.15 -11.07
C GLU A 76 -4.54 16.51 -10.79
N GLY A 77 -4.92 16.34 -9.52
CA GLY A 77 -6.17 15.73 -9.13
C GLY A 77 -6.17 14.19 -9.21
N GLU A 78 -5.01 13.54 -9.26
CA GLU A 78 -4.94 12.08 -9.34
C GLU A 78 -4.98 11.45 -7.95
N MET A 79 -5.78 10.40 -7.78
CA MET A 79 -5.87 9.67 -6.52
C MET A 79 -4.68 8.71 -6.36
N GLY A 80 -4.15 8.60 -5.15
CA GLY A 80 -3.03 7.70 -4.88
C GLY A 80 -2.61 7.69 -3.41
N VAL A 81 -1.38 7.25 -3.18
CA VAL A 81 -0.75 7.25 -1.85
C VAL A 81 0.68 7.78 -1.93
N TRP A 82 1.09 8.53 -0.91
CA TRP A 82 2.49 8.84 -0.69
C TRP A 82 3.12 7.76 0.17
N HIS A 83 4.23 7.20 -0.30
CA HIS A 83 5.05 6.25 0.43
C HIS A 83 6.51 6.54 0.13
N ASP A 84 7.33 6.68 1.17
CA ASP A 84 8.78 6.94 1.06
C ASP A 84 9.15 8.11 0.12
N GLY A 85 8.42 9.22 0.24
CA GLY A 85 8.63 10.40 -0.62
C GLY A 85 8.22 10.22 -2.09
N HIS A 86 7.52 9.15 -2.44
CA HIS A 86 7.04 8.87 -3.78
C HIS A 86 5.52 8.77 -3.83
N PHE A 87 4.93 9.32 -4.89
CA PHE A 87 3.49 9.21 -5.12
C PHE A 87 3.20 7.99 -6.00
N TYR A 88 2.39 7.08 -5.48
CA TYR A 88 1.90 5.90 -6.18
C TYR A 88 0.45 6.13 -6.58
N LYS A 89 0.22 6.25 -7.89
CA LYS A 89 -1.10 6.51 -8.47
C LYS A 89 -1.99 5.28 -8.36
N LYS A 90 -3.25 5.47 -7.95
CA LYS A 90 -4.32 4.46 -8.01
C LYS A 90 -4.70 4.22 -9.48
N ARG A 91 -4.60 2.98 -9.94
CA ARG A 91 -4.95 2.54 -11.30
C ARG A 91 -5.99 1.42 -11.21
N VAL A 92 -7.13 1.63 -11.85
CA VAL A 92 -8.13 0.57 -12.03
C VAL A 92 -7.74 -0.19 -13.29
N LEU A 93 -7.53 -1.49 -13.16
CA LEU A 93 -7.18 -2.39 -14.24
C LEU A 93 -8.39 -3.28 -14.54
N GLU A 94 -8.87 -3.19 -15.77
CA GLU A 94 -9.96 -4.03 -16.26
C GLU A 94 -9.56 -5.51 -16.30
N ALA A 95 -10.57 -6.37 -16.30
CA ALA A 95 -10.35 -7.80 -16.49
C ALA A 95 -9.71 -8.04 -17.86
N VAL A 96 -8.70 -8.90 -17.90
CA VAL A 96 -8.11 -9.38 -19.15
C VAL A 96 -8.70 -10.75 -19.41
N ASP A 97 -9.46 -10.92 -20.49
CA ASP A 97 -9.94 -12.22 -20.95
C ASP A 97 -9.43 -12.47 -22.37
N SER A 98 -8.18 -12.93 -22.45
CA SER A 98 -7.57 -13.37 -23.70
C SER A 98 -7.35 -14.88 -23.70
N ARG A 99 -7.17 -15.47 -24.88
CA ARG A 99 -6.84 -16.90 -25.00
C ARG A 99 -5.55 -17.28 -24.27
N LYS A 100 -4.60 -16.33 -24.14
CA LYS A 100 -3.28 -16.56 -23.52
C LYS A 100 -3.25 -16.22 -22.02
N LEU A 101 -4.10 -15.31 -21.59
CA LEU A 101 -4.06 -14.74 -20.24
C LEU A 101 -5.45 -14.35 -19.78
N LYS A 102 -5.84 -14.85 -18.61
CA LYS A 102 -7.08 -14.50 -17.92
C LYS A 102 -6.75 -13.89 -16.56
N LEU A 103 -6.97 -12.58 -16.41
CA LEU A 103 -6.76 -11.88 -15.16
C LEU A 103 -8.07 -11.21 -14.70
N PRO A 104 -8.43 -11.37 -13.41
CA PRO A 104 -9.55 -10.63 -12.85
C PRO A 104 -9.21 -9.13 -12.77
N PRO A 105 -10.24 -8.27 -12.61
CA PRO A 105 -10.02 -6.84 -12.40
C PRO A 105 -9.14 -6.62 -11.16
N ALA A 106 -8.42 -5.50 -11.17
CA ALA A 106 -7.52 -5.15 -10.08
C ALA A 106 -7.45 -3.65 -9.82
N ILE A 107 -7.10 -3.27 -8.60
CA ILE A 107 -6.72 -1.91 -8.25
C ILE A 107 -5.24 -1.92 -7.90
N LYS A 108 -4.44 -1.19 -8.66
CA LYS A 108 -2.98 -1.17 -8.55
C LYS A 108 -2.50 0.22 -8.12
N TYR A 109 -1.61 0.28 -7.13
CA TYR A 109 -0.92 1.50 -6.74
C TYR A 109 0.51 1.45 -7.27
N SER A 110 0.80 2.21 -8.32
CA SER A 110 2.10 2.19 -8.99
C SER A 110 2.56 3.58 -9.41
N ARG A 111 3.85 3.73 -9.64
CA ARG A 111 4.48 4.94 -10.19
C ARG A 111 5.40 4.60 -11.35
N GLY A 112 5.79 5.59 -12.15
CA GLY A 112 6.86 5.42 -13.13
C GLY A 112 8.16 5.02 -12.43
N ALA A 113 8.88 4.06 -13.02
CA ALA A 113 10.22 3.69 -12.56
C ALA A 113 11.19 4.85 -12.84
N LYS A 114 12.08 5.09 -11.88
CA LYS A 114 13.20 6.02 -11.97
C LYS A 114 14.46 5.25 -12.31
N THR A 115 15.45 5.96 -12.84
CA THR A 115 16.78 5.39 -13.14
C THR A 115 17.49 4.86 -11.91
N THR A 116 17.15 5.33 -10.71
CA THR A 116 17.68 4.89 -9.42
C THR A 116 16.96 3.68 -8.82
N ASP A 117 15.83 3.25 -9.39
CA ASP A 117 15.09 2.11 -8.84
C ASP A 117 15.84 0.80 -9.11
N PRO A 118 15.89 -0.15 -8.15
CA PRO A 118 16.47 -1.46 -8.38
C PRO A 118 15.81 -2.18 -9.56
N ALA A 119 16.60 -2.78 -10.45
CA ALA A 119 16.10 -3.42 -11.66
C ALA A 119 15.04 -4.51 -11.39
N HIS A 120 15.17 -5.24 -10.28
CA HIS A 120 14.23 -6.30 -9.90
C HIS A 120 12.85 -5.78 -9.48
N LEU A 121 12.69 -4.48 -9.21
CA LEU A 121 11.41 -3.85 -8.89
C LEU A 121 10.73 -3.21 -10.11
N ARG A 122 11.43 -3.14 -11.25
CA ARG A 122 10.91 -2.49 -12.46
C ARG A 122 10.07 -3.49 -13.26
N GLU A 123 8.79 -3.19 -13.40
CA GLU A 123 7.86 -3.91 -14.25
C GLU A 123 7.83 -3.29 -15.65
N LYS A 124 8.15 -4.07 -16.66
CA LYS A 124 7.93 -3.67 -18.05
C LYS A 124 6.44 -3.74 -18.36
N SER A 125 5.91 -2.65 -18.91
CA SER A 125 4.57 -2.61 -19.50
C SER A 125 4.68 -2.70 -21.02
N ASP A 126 3.56 -2.91 -21.70
CA ASP A 126 3.49 -2.73 -23.15
C ASP A 126 3.91 -1.29 -23.50
N GLY A 127 5.04 -1.15 -24.20
CA GLY A 127 5.68 0.12 -24.54
C GLY A 127 7.07 0.32 -23.91
N GLU A 128 7.55 1.56 -23.88
CA GLU A 128 8.87 1.93 -23.31
C GLU A 128 8.81 2.28 -21.81
N PHE A 129 7.64 2.27 -21.20
CA PHE A 129 7.46 2.67 -19.81
C PHE A 129 7.62 1.51 -18.84
N GLU A 130 8.48 1.72 -17.84
CA GLU A 130 8.63 0.84 -16.68
C GLU A 130 7.91 1.41 -15.47
N TYR A 131 7.37 0.54 -14.62
CA TYR A 131 6.65 0.92 -13.41
C TYR A 131 7.21 0.23 -12.18
N VAL A 132 7.00 0.83 -11.01
CA VAL A 132 7.20 0.20 -9.70
C VAL A 132 5.85 0.17 -8.99
N THR A 133 5.44 -1.03 -8.56
CA THR A 133 4.18 -1.25 -7.86
C THR A 133 4.41 -1.35 -6.35
N LEU A 134 3.61 -0.62 -5.57
CA LEU A 134 3.59 -0.72 -4.11
C LEU A 134 2.68 -1.87 -3.65
N VAL A 135 1.43 -1.83 -4.10
CA VAL A 135 0.40 -2.81 -3.72
C VAL A 135 -0.61 -2.97 -4.86
N ILE A 136 -1.15 -4.18 -4.99
CA ILE A 136 -2.23 -4.52 -5.91
C ILE A 136 -3.30 -5.33 -5.18
N PHE A 137 -4.55 -4.92 -5.40
CA PHE A 137 -5.74 -5.59 -4.91
C PHE A 137 -6.38 -6.33 -6.08
N ARG A 138 -6.35 -7.66 -6.06
CA ARG A 138 -6.77 -8.48 -7.20
C ARG A 138 -7.40 -9.80 -6.74
N GLY A 139 -8.33 -10.29 -7.54
CA GLY A 139 -8.84 -11.66 -7.40
C GLY A 139 -9.72 -11.87 -6.18
N ARG A 140 -9.95 -13.15 -5.87
CA ARG A 140 -10.79 -13.59 -4.75
C ARG A 140 -9.92 -13.80 -3.51
N GLY A 141 -10.49 -13.57 -2.33
CA GLY A 141 -9.83 -13.82 -1.06
C GLY A 141 -10.69 -13.33 0.10
N ARG A 142 -10.41 -13.85 1.29
CA ARG A 142 -11.08 -13.40 2.51
C ARG A 142 -10.49 -12.05 2.93
N ILE A 143 -11.36 -11.12 3.33
CA ILE A 143 -10.95 -9.87 3.98
C ILE A 143 -10.22 -10.22 5.28
N GLN A 144 -9.08 -9.57 5.49
CA GLN A 144 -8.27 -9.67 6.70
C GLN A 144 -8.58 -8.45 7.56
N ASP A 145 -9.39 -8.65 8.59
CA ASP A 145 -9.96 -7.56 9.39
C ASP A 145 -8.91 -6.74 10.13
N ASP A 146 -7.79 -7.36 10.47
CA ASP A 146 -6.65 -6.75 11.14
C ASP A 146 -5.87 -5.76 10.25
N LEU A 147 -6.01 -5.87 8.92
CA LEU A 147 -5.48 -4.93 7.93
C LEU A 147 -6.41 -3.74 7.65
N ASN A 148 -7.61 -3.73 8.24
CA ASN A 148 -8.59 -2.68 7.99
C ASN A 148 -8.25 -1.39 8.75
N ILE A 149 -8.78 -0.26 8.26
CA ILE A 149 -8.77 1.01 8.99
C ILE A 149 -9.50 0.82 10.33
N LEU A 150 -8.88 1.21 11.43
CA LEU A 150 -9.49 1.12 12.76
C LEU A 150 -10.75 1.99 12.83
N GLY A 151 -11.81 1.46 13.45
CA GLY A 151 -13.09 2.17 13.65
C GLY A 151 -14.11 2.03 12.52
N GLY A 152 -13.89 1.16 11.53
CA GLY A 152 -14.89 0.81 10.51
C GLY A 152 -15.23 1.95 9.52
N GLY A 153 -14.40 3.00 9.49
CA GLY A 153 -14.56 4.10 8.53
C GLY A 153 -14.25 3.65 7.10
N LYS A 154 -15.01 4.16 6.12
CA LYS A 154 -14.65 4.04 4.71
C LYS A 154 -13.36 4.83 4.44
N HIS A 155 -12.57 4.34 3.49
CA HIS A 155 -11.29 4.92 3.09
C HIS A 155 -11.38 6.45 2.87
N ILE A 156 -10.38 7.22 3.33
CA ILE A 156 -10.30 8.67 3.08
C ILE A 156 -10.33 8.97 1.57
N LEU A 157 -9.76 8.09 0.72
CA LEU A 157 -9.89 8.23 -0.75
C LEU A 157 -11.33 8.13 -1.25
N ALA A 158 -12.20 7.34 -0.62
CA ALA A 158 -13.62 7.31 -0.99
C ALA A 158 -14.32 8.62 -0.59
N GLY A 159 -13.94 9.20 0.55
CA GLY A 159 -14.36 10.55 0.94
C GLY A 159 -13.90 11.62 -0.06
N LEU A 160 -12.63 11.56 -0.48
CA LEU A 160 -12.05 12.48 -1.46
C LEU A 160 -12.68 12.33 -2.86
N GLU A 161 -13.00 11.10 -3.29
CA GLU A 161 -13.75 10.84 -4.53
C GLU A 161 -15.14 11.48 -4.49
N THR A 162 -15.82 11.40 -3.33
CA THR A 162 -17.16 11.97 -3.13
C THR A 162 -17.13 13.51 -3.16
N THR A 163 -16.17 14.13 -2.47
CA THR A 163 -16.00 15.59 -2.47
C THR A 163 -15.76 16.13 -3.89
N ARG A 164 -14.91 15.47 -4.68
CA ARG A 164 -14.63 15.92 -6.04
C ARG A 164 -15.82 15.74 -6.98
N ALA A 165 -16.58 14.65 -6.84
CA ALA A 165 -17.79 14.44 -7.64
C ALA A 165 -18.84 15.53 -7.36
N ALA A 166 -18.93 16.00 -6.12
CA ALA A 166 -19.81 17.11 -5.74
C ALA A 166 -19.32 18.46 -6.31
N GLU A 167 -18.02 18.73 -6.31
CA GLU A 167 -17.44 19.97 -6.86
C GLU A 167 -17.51 20.05 -8.39
N ALA A 168 -17.44 18.91 -9.10
CA ALA A 168 -17.55 18.88 -10.56
C ALA A 168 -19.00 18.99 -11.08
N ALA A 169 -19.99 18.85 -10.20
CA ALA A 169 -21.42 18.93 -10.52
C ALA A 169 -22.07 20.27 -10.15
N ALA A 170 -21.30 21.20 -9.56
CA ALA A 170 -21.69 22.56 -9.21
C ALA A 170 -21.16 23.57 -10.23
#